data_AF-A0A6N7FPL6-F1
#
_entry.id   AF-A0A6N7FPL6-F1
#
_cell.length_a   1.000
_cell.length_b   1.000
_cell.length_c   1.000
_cell.angle_alpha   90.00
_cell.angle_beta   90.00
_cell.angle_gamma   90.00
#
_symmetry.space_group_name_H-M   'P 1'
#
loop_
_entity.id
_entity.type
_entity.pdbx_description
1 polymer ?
#
loop_
_entity_poly.entity_id
_entity_poly.type
_entity_poly.pdbx_seq_one_letter_code
_entity_poly.pdbx_strand_id
1 'polypeptide(L)' 'MTSHFTVDRGWVGELPYTTIVVELDEGPRLVGAMRATEGDDLSLGMPVRIVGETKQDDFVFFWVEPQNAPTT' A
#
# COMPACT_ATOMS: atom_id res chain seq x y z
N MET A 1 0.75 -6.33 -8.32
CA MET A 1 1.90 -6.22 -9.26
C MET A 1 3.00 -5.47 -8.54
N THR A 2 4.21 -6.04 -8.42
CA THR A 2 5.32 -5.39 -7.71
C THR A 2 6.20 -4.60 -8.68
N SER A 3 6.26 -3.30 -8.47
CA SER A 3 7.04 -2.34 -9.25
C SER A 3 8.45 -2.21 -8.68
N HIS A 4 9.44 -2.46 -9.54
CA HIS A 4 10.87 -2.31 -9.23
C HIS A 4 11.49 -1.10 -9.93
N PHE A 5 10.69 -0.39 -10.72
CA PHE A 5 11.05 0.88 -11.36
C PHE A 5 9.86 1.82 -11.27
N THR A 6 10.12 3.12 -11.29
CA THR A 6 9.09 4.16 -11.39
C THR A 6 9.49 5.20 -12.43
N VAL A 7 8.50 5.75 -13.12
CA VAL A 7 8.65 6.91 -14.00
C VAL A 7 8.53 8.24 -13.24
N ASP A 8 7.81 8.23 -12.12
CA ASP A 8 7.65 9.40 -11.25
C ASP A 8 8.76 9.40 -10.19
N ARG A 9 9.61 10.43 -10.23
CA ARG A 9 10.75 10.56 -9.32
C ARG A 9 10.34 10.66 -7.85
N GLY A 10 9.11 11.11 -7.55
CA GLY A 10 8.58 11.17 -6.19
C GLY A 10 8.48 9.80 -5.51
N TRP A 11 8.47 8.72 -6.30
CA TRP A 11 8.33 7.34 -5.83
C TRP A 11 9.64 6.58 -5.71
N VAL A 12 10.77 7.17 -6.08
CA VAL A 12 12.08 6.47 -6.10
C VAL A 12 12.45 5.95 -4.71
N GLY A 13 12.11 6.70 -3.65
CA GLY A 13 12.38 6.30 -2.26
C GLY A 13 11.50 5.16 -1.74
N GLU A 14 10.42 4.82 -2.45
CA GLU A 14 9.45 3.79 -2.04
C GLU A 14 9.62 2.49 -2.85
N LEU A 15 10.65 2.40 -3.72
CA LEU A 15 10.93 1.17 -4.47
C LEU A 15 11.62 0.11 -3.57
N PRO A 16 11.25 -1.19 -3.70
CA PRO A 16 10.11 -1.68 -4.45
C PRO A 16 8.78 -1.46 -3.71
N TYR A 17 7.69 -1.32 -4.47
CA TYR A 17 6.33 -1.29 -3.92
C TYR A 17 5.41 -2.18 -4.74
N THR A 18 4.32 -2.61 -4.13
CA THR A 18 3.27 -3.37 -4.79
C THR A 18 2.03 -2.51 -4.97
N THR A 19 1.60 -2.32 -6.22
CA THR A 19 0.27 -1.77 -6.51
C THR A 19 -0.76 -2.88 -6.33
N ILE A 20 -1.78 -2.58 -5.53
CA ILE A 20 -2.88 -3.50 -5.20
C ILE A 20 -4.24 -2.82 -5.35
N VAL A 21 -5.27 -3.63 -5.55
CA VAL A 21 -6.66 -3.18 -5.53
C VAL A 21 -7.32 -3.79 -4.30
N VAL A 22 -7.83 -2.95 -3.43
CA VAL A 22 -8.51 -3.33 -2.19
C VAL A 22 -10.00 -3.18 -2.40
N GLU A 23 -10.77 -4.20 -2.04
CA GLU A 23 -12.22 -4.08 -1.87
C GLU A 23 -12.47 -3.68 -0.41
N LEU A 24 -13.06 -2.50 -0.20
CA LEU A 24 -13.40 -2.00 1.13
C LEU A 24 -14.71 -2.62 1.60
N ASP A 25 -14.91 -2.71 2.92
CA ASP A 25 -16.12 -3.27 3.52
C ASP A 25 -17.40 -2.51 3.10
N GLU A 26 -17.26 -1.22 2.76
CA GLU A 26 -18.36 -0.39 2.27
C GLU A 26 -18.75 -0.71 0.81
N GLY A 27 -17.95 -1.49 0.09
CA GLY A 27 -18.17 -1.91 -1.31
C GLY A 27 -17.31 -1.22 -2.40
N PRO A 28 -16.81 0.02 -2.25
CA PRO A 28 -15.88 0.61 -3.21
C PRO A 28 -14.54 -0.12 -3.32
N ARG A 29 -13.86 0.06 -4.46
CA ARG A 29 -12.49 -0.42 -4.65
C ARG A 29 -11.50 0.74 -4.64
N LEU A 30 -10.41 0.56 -3.89
CA LEU A 30 -9.32 1.51 -3.78
C LEU A 30 -8.07 0.93 -4.44
N VAL A 31 -7.44 1.70 -5.34
CA VAL A 31 -6.08 1.40 -5.79
C VAL A 31 -5.11 1.95 -4.75
N GLY A 32 -4.35 1.07 -4.12
CA GLY A 32 -3.40 1.43 -3.08
C GLY A 32 -1.98 0.95 -3.40
N ALA A 33 -1.03 1.45 -2.63
CA ALA A 33 0.34 0.96 -2.63
C ALA A 33 0.63 0.27 -1.31
N MET A 34 1.36 -0.83 -1.38
CA MET A 34 1.96 -1.52 -0.23
C MET A 34 3.48 -1.45 -0.40
N ARG A 35 4.20 -1.11 0.67
CA ARG A 35 5.67 -1.19 0.67
C ARG A 35 6.12 -2.64 0.47
N ALA A 36 7.32 -2.85 -0.06
CA ALA A 36 7.84 -4.20 -0.23
C ALA A 36 7.70 -5.02 1.05
N THR A 37 6.86 -6.05 0.99
CA THR A 37 6.84 -7.16 1.95
C THR A 37 7.78 -8.23 1.40
N GLU A 38 8.57 -8.87 2.26
CA GLU A 38 9.33 -10.05 1.85
C GLU A 38 8.37 -11.18 1.41
N GLY A 39 8.83 -12.05 0.51
CA GLY A 39 7.95 -12.95 -0.26
C GLY A 39 7.11 -13.92 0.59
N ASP A 40 5.90 -14.21 0.08
CA ASP A 40 4.79 -15.05 0.61
C ASP A 40 3.76 -14.40 1.54
N ASP A 41 3.94 -13.14 1.96
CA ASP A 41 2.96 -12.45 2.82
C ASP A 41 1.69 -11.96 2.10
N LEU A 42 1.68 -11.98 0.76
CA LEU A 42 0.60 -11.44 -0.06
C LEU A 42 -0.24 -12.55 -0.69
N SER A 43 -1.52 -12.61 -0.31
CA SER A 43 -2.51 -13.50 -0.95
C SER A 43 -3.80 -12.75 -1.28
N LEU A 44 -4.51 -13.20 -2.31
CA LEU A 44 -5.80 -12.62 -2.68
C LEU A 44 -6.82 -12.90 -1.56
N GLY A 45 -7.61 -11.88 -1.23
CA GLY A 45 -8.61 -11.97 -0.16
C GLY A 45 -8.04 -11.89 1.25
N MET A 46 -6.73 -11.63 1.41
CA MET A 46 -6.18 -11.37 2.73
C MET A 46 -6.75 -10.07 3.33
N PRO A 47 -7.02 -10.04 4.64
CA PRO A 47 -7.47 -8.83 5.31
C PRO A 47 -6.34 -7.78 5.35
N VAL A 48 -6.69 -6.55 5.03
CA VAL A 48 -5.77 -5.41 4.99
C VAL A 48 -6.37 -4.21 5.69
N ARG A 49 -5.53 -3.25 6.06
CA ARG A 49 -5.94 -1.94 6.58
C ARG A 49 -5.35 -0.83 5.72
N ILE A 50 -6.08 0.29 5.63
CA ILE A 50 -5.61 1.51 5.00
C ILE A 50 -4.98 2.40 6.08
N VAL A 51 -3.74 2.83 5.86
CA VAL A 51 -3.00 3.71 6.76
C VAL A 51 -2.68 5.02 6.04
N GLY A 52 -3.05 6.13 6.67
CA GLY A 52 -2.70 7.46 6.17
C GLY A 52 -1.31 7.87 6.66
N GLU A 53 -0.41 8.18 5.74
CA GLU A 53 0.84 8.88 6.04
C GLU A 53 0.71 10.35 5.67
N THR A 54 0.83 11.24 6.66
CA THR A 54 0.82 12.69 6.43
C THR A 54 2.10 13.09 5.70
N LYS A 55 1.97 13.65 4.50
CA LYS A 55 3.10 14.17 3.73
C LYS A 55 3.19 15.70 3.84
N GLN A 56 2.06 16.38 4.05
CA GLN A 56 1.94 17.83 4.31
C GLN A 56 0.69 18.09 5.18
N ASP A 57 0.54 19.31 5.71
CA ASP A 57 -0.53 19.67 6.66
C ASP A 57 -1.96 19.32 6.19
N ASP A 58 -2.22 19.38 4.88
CA ASP A 58 -3.51 19.10 4.24
C ASP A 58 -3.45 17.93 3.25
N PHE A 59 -2.36 17.14 3.25
CA PHE A 59 -2.15 16.06 2.30
C PHE A 59 -1.68 14.77 2.96
N VAL A 60 -2.49 13.72 2.80
CA VAL A 60 -2.22 12.36 3.29
C VAL A 60 -2.11 11.40 2.12
N PHE A 61 -1.10 10.54 2.17
CA PHE A 61 -0.93 9.44 1.24
C PHE A 61 -1.43 8.14 1.88
N PHE A 62 -2.21 7.34 1.15
CA PHE A 62 -2.74 6.08 1.67
C PHE A 62 -1.83 4.90 1.32
N TRP A 63 -1.38 4.21 2.35
CA TRP A 63 -0.73 2.91 2.27
C TRP A 63 -1.70 1.80 2.61
N VAL A 64 -1.44 0.63 2.04
CA VAL A 64 -2.11 -0.60 2.44
C VAL A 64 -1.13 -1.46 3.21
N GLU A 65 -1.58 -1.97 4.35
CA GLU A 65 -0.82 -2.87 5.20
C GLU A 65 -1.63 -4.13 5.48
N PRO A 66 -0.98 -5.29 5.71
CA PRO A 66 -1.66 -6.46 6.26
C PRO A 66 -2.30 -6.10 7.61
N GLN A 67 -3.54 -6.53 7.86
CA GLN A 67 -4.25 -6.20 9.10
C GLN A 67 -3.54 -6.70 10.36
N ASN A 68 -2.75 -7.78 10.24
CA ASN A 68 -2.02 -8.41 11.34
C ASN A 68 -0.55 -7.95 11.44
N ALA A 69 -0.12 -6.94 10.69
CA ALA A 69 1.23 -6.42 10.79
C ALA A 69 1.48 -5.78 12.17
N PRO A 70 2.64 -6.00 12.81
CA PRO A 70 2.96 -5.36 14.08
C PRO A 70 2.89 -3.84 13.93
N THR A 71 2.21 -3.19 14.88
CA THR A 71 2.09 -1.73 14.89
C THR A 71 3.47 -1.16 15.25
N THR A 72 4.10 -0.46 14.30
CA THR A 72 5.38 0.24 14.50
C THR A 72 5.12 1.64 15.02
#